data_AF-A0A836RS12-F1
#
_entry.id   AF-A0A836RS12-F1
#
_cell.length_a   1.000
_cell.length_b   1.000
_cell.length_c   1.000
_cell.angle_alpha   90.00
_cell.angle_beta   90.00
_cell.angle_gamma   90.00
#
_symmetry.space_group_name_H-M   'P 1'
#
loop_
_entity.id
_entity.type
_entity.pdbx_description
1 polymer ?
#
loop_
_entity_poly.entity_id
_entity_poly.type
_entity_poly.pdbx_seq_one_letter_code
_entity_poly.pdbx_strand_id
1 'polypeptide(L)'
;MQKKEHFSTFHKLFLPPSFQPGVTISTGRLGILALVSLILLLLSRLMTSTYPHPRQQDMQKAARHMEQAMGVIKEYHQQIYLLDKQLDPLQSGFIGVEFSPITTTLGDLNAKINSTNPDFAALFVYWFYELSLSAGNKIVIQTSGSFPALSIACIIAAETYGLQPVIFSSAGASSFGANMPRFTYWDMENILYSKGIIGHRSKINTPGGQNDNGSSLWEGGMEIVRQAAERNGYALIIPENLDKAIEMKLKEIK
;
A
#
# COMPACT_ATOMS: atom_id res chain seq x y z
N MET A 1 50.95 -9.51 92.84
CA MET A 1 51.41 -9.35 91.44
C MET A 1 50.53 -10.24 90.55
N GLN A 2 49.80 -9.65 89.60
CA GLN A 2 49.01 -10.26 88.49
C GLN A 2 47.85 -11.25 88.84
N LYS A 3 46.74 -11.40 88.10
CA LYS A 3 46.02 -10.70 87.02
C LYS A 3 44.78 -11.60 86.73
N LYS A 4 43.63 -11.03 86.34
CA LYS A 4 42.74 -11.44 85.23
C LYS A 4 41.26 -11.22 85.55
N GLU A 5 40.68 -10.26 84.83
CA GLU A 5 39.25 -10.10 84.62
C GLU A 5 38.72 -11.20 83.68
N HIS A 6 37.54 -11.73 84.02
CA HIS A 6 36.74 -12.58 83.15
C HIS A 6 35.58 -11.75 82.59
N PHE A 7 35.68 -11.35 81.33
CA PHE A 7 34.53 -10.96 80.52
C PHE A 7 34.40 -11.91 79.33
N SER A 8 33.48 -12.86 79.47
CA SER A 8 32.86 -13.63 78.40
C SER A 8 31.38 -13.59 78.77
N THR A 9 30.43 -13.12 77.97
CA THR A 9 30.07 -13.72 76.69
C THR A 9 29.00 -12.82 76.05
N PHE A 10 29.26 -12.24 74.88
CA PHE A 10 28.19 -11.84 73.94
C PHE A 10 28.64 -12.28 72.56
N HIS A 11 28.23 -13.49 72.16
CA HIS A 11 28.45 -14.00 70.83
C HIS A 11 27.54 -13.26 69.83
N LYS A 12 28.19 -12.67 68.82
CA LYS A 12 27.62 -11.95 67.71
C LYS A 12 26.67 -12.84 66.90
N LEU A 13 25.38 -12.49 66.91
CA LEU A 13 24.38 -13.02 65.98
C LEU A 13 24.38 -12.15 64.71
N PHE A 14 25.38 -12.28 63.85
CA PHE A 14 25.37 -11.69 62.51
C PHE A 14 25.76 -12.77 61.50
N LEU A 15 24.80 -13.22 60.69
CA LEU A 15 25.10 -14.02 59.51
C LEU A 15 25.89 -13.15 58.54
N PRO A 16 27.04 -13.61 58.02
CA PRO A 16 27.80 -12.83 57.06
C PRO A 16 26.99 -12.61 55.77
N PRO A 17 27.19 -11.49 55.06
CA PRO A 17 26.57 -11.29 53.76
C PRO A 17 26.99 -12.42 52.80
N SER A 18 26.00 -13.07 52.17
CA SER A 18 26.20 -14.19 51.21
C SER A 18 26.46 -13.72 49.78
N PHE A 19 26.60 -12.41 49.56
CA PHE A 19 26.84 -11.83 48.26
C PHE A 19 28.26 -12.15 47.78
N GLN A 20 28.37 -12.94 46.70
CA GLN A 20 29.64 -13.22 46.03
C GLN A 20 29.76 -12.38 44.75
N PRO A 21 30.47 -11.23 44.76
CA PRO A 21 30.74 -10.48 43.55
C PRO A 21 31.87 -11.15 42.79
N GLY A 22 31.52 -12.09 41.91
CA GLY A 22 32.53 -12.81 41.13
C GLY A 22 31.95 -13.97 40.33
N VAL A 23 31.00 -13.71 39.44
CA VAL A 23 30.62 -14.72 38.44
C VAL A 23 31.60 -14.62 37.28
N THR A 24 32.69 -15.38 37.32
CA THR A 24 33.52 -15.62 36.15
C THR A 24 32.85 -16.67 35.27
N ILE A 25 32.25 -16.23 34.17
CA ILE A 25 31.71 -17.14 33.16
C ILE A 25 32.90 -17.78 32.44
N SER A 26 33.11 -19.07 32.64
CA SER A 26 34.14 -19.84 31.93
C SER A 26 33.98 -19.69 30.41
N THR A 27 35.07 -19.39 29.71
CA THR A 27 35.12 -19.33 28.24
C THR A 27 34.60 -20.61 27.58
N GLY A 28 34.78 -21.78 28.23
CA GLY A 28 34.22 -23.05 27.78
C GLY A 28 32.69 -23.10 27.83
N ARG A 29 32.06 -22.51 28.85
CA ARG A 29 30.59 -22.40 28.94
C ARG A 29 30.03 -21.49 27.86
N LEU A 30 30.73 -20.39 27.56
CA LEU A 30 30.39 -19.51 26.43
C LEU A 30 30.53 -20.26 25.09
N GLY A 31 31.57 -21.07 24.92
CA GLY A 31 31.75 -21.92 23.73
C GLY A 31 30.62 -22.93 23.54
N ILE A 32 30.18 -23.59 24.62
CA ILE A 32 29.05 -24.53 24.58
C ILE A 32 27.75 -23.79 24.21
N LEU A 33 27.48 -22.64 24.84
CA LEU A 33 26.28 -21.85 24.51
C LEU A 33 26.29 -21.35 23.06
N ALA A 34 27.45 -20.96 22.54
CA ALA A 34 27.60 -20.57 21.14
C ALA A 34 27.36 -21.76 20.19
N LEU A 35 27.89 -22.94 20.52
CA LEU A 35 27.68 -24.16 19.74
C LEU A 35 26.20 -24.58 19.73
N VAL A 36 25.55 -24.57 20.90
CA VAL A 36 24.12 -24.88 21.02
C VAL A 36 23.28 -23.88 20.22
N SER A 37 23.58 -22.57 20.32
CA SER A 37 22.87 -21.54 19.54
C SER A 37 23.05 -21.73 18.04
N LEU A 38 24.27 -22.07 17.59
CA LEU A 38 24.56 -22.36 16.18
C LEU A 38 23.81 -23.60 15.69
N ILE A 39 23.79 -24.67 16.49
CA ILE A 39 23.03 -25.89 16.18
C ILE A 39 21.54 -25.58 16.08
N LEU A 40 20.97 -24.82 17.02
CA LEU A 40 19.57 -24.41 16.98
C LEU A 40 19.23 -23.54 15.77
N LEU A 41 20.14 -22.64 15.35
CA LEU A 41 19.98 -21.84 14.13
C LEU A 41 20.06 -22.68 12.85
N LEU A 42 20.96 -23.66 12.79
CA LEU A 42 21.06 -24.58 11.66
C LEU A 42 19.83 -25.47 11.59
N LEU A 43 19.41 -26.03 12.72
CA LEU A 43 18.19 -26.82 12.86
C LEU A 43 16.96 -26.00 12.46
N SER A 44 16.84 -24.75 12.89
CA SER A 44 15.71 -23.90 12.51
C SER A 44 15.68 -23.65 11.02
N ARG A 45 16.84 -23.38 10.38
CA ARG A 45 16.98 -23.22 8.92
C ARG A 45 16.63 -24.48 8.14
N LEU A 46 17.08 -25.64 8.63
CA LEU A 46 16.82 -26.93 7.99
C LEU A 46 15.35 -27.36 8.14
N MET A 47 14.69 -26.95 9.23
CA MET A 47 13.28 -27.24 9.49
C MET A 47 12.32 -26.19 8.94
N THR A 48 12.79 -24.99 8.56
CA THR A 48 11.92 -24.01 7.89
C THR A 48 11.72 -24.41 6.44
N SER A 49 10.73 -25.27 6.21
CA SER A 49 10.15 -25.40 4.88
C SER A 49 9.29 -24.17 4.61
N THR A 50 9.83 -23.18 3.88
CA THR A 50 9.00 -22.13 3.30
C THR A 50 8.14 -22.77 2.24
N TYR A 51 6.88 -23.05 2.55
CA TYR A 51 5.92 -23.47 1.54
C TYR A 51 5.59 -22.26 0.69
N PRO A 52 5.99 -22.22 -0.61
CA PRO A 52 5.63 -21.12 -1.46
C PRO A 52 4.11 -21.05 -1.56
N HIS A 53 3.57 -19.84 -1.53
CA HIS A 53 2.14 -19.63 -1.76
C HIS A 53 1.75 -20.26 -3.13
N PRO A 54 0.60 -20.95 -3.25
CA PRO A 54 0.21 -21.60 -4.51
C PRO A 54 0.20 -20.67 -5.74
N ARG A 55 0.02 -19.36 -5.51
CA ARG A 55 0.04 -18.31 -6.55
C ARG A 55 1.28 -17.41 -6.48
N GLN A 56 2.39 -17.87 -5.91
CA GLN A 56 3.62 -17.06 -5.74
C GLN A 56 4.11 -16.46 -7.07
N GLN A 57 4.05 -17.22 -8.17
CA GLN A 57 4.49 -16.74 -9.48
C GLN A 57 3.62 -15.57 -9.97
N ASP A 58 2.30 -15.65 -9.80
CA ASP A 58 1.38 -14.58 -10.17
C ASP A 58 1.55 -13.35 -9.29
N MET A 59 1.79 -13.54 -7.99
CA MET A 59 2.08 -12.45 -7.05
C MET A 59 3.33 -11.67 -7.49
N GLN A 60 4.42 -12.38 -7.78
CA GLN A 60 5.65 -11.76 -8.27
C GLN A 60 5.48 -11.11 -9.64
N LYS A 61 4.70 -11.72 -10.53
CA LYS A 61 4.39 -11.17 -11.85
C LYS A 61 3.60 -9.86 -11.72
N ALA A 62 2.58 -9.82 -10.86
CA ALA A 62 1.76 -8.63 -10.62
C ALA A 62 2.60 -7.49 -10.03
N ALA A 63 3.45 -7.77 -9.03
CA ALA A 63 4.33 -6.76 -8.43
C ALA A 63 5.32 -6.17 -9.46
N ARG A 64 5.99 -7.00 -10.26
CA ARG A 64 6.88 -6.53 -11.34
C ARG A 64 6.13 -5.72 -12.40
N HIS A 65 4.90 -6.12 -12.73
CA HIS A 65 4.11 -5.40 -13.71
C HIS A 65 3.65 -4.04 -13.18
N MET A 66 3.32 -3.94 -11.88
CA MET A 66 3.05 -2.68 -11.21
C MET A 66 4.28 -1.77 -11.18
N GLU A 67 5.47 -2.30 -10.89
CA GLU A 67 6.73 -1.54 -10.93
C GLU A 67 6.98 -0.95 -12.33
N GLN A 68 6.72 -1.73 -13.40
CA GLN A 68 6.79 -1.24 -14.78
C GLN A 68 5.80 -0.10 -15.04
N ALA A 69 4.56 -0.25 -14.57
CA ALA A 69 3.54 0.80 -14.68
C ALA A 69 3.97 2.08 -13.96
N MET A 70 4.53 1.97 -12.76
CA MET A 70 5.07 3.11 -12.01
C MET A 70 6.17 3.83 -12.77
N GLY A 71 7.09 3.10 -13.41
CA GLY A 71 8.13 3.68 -14.25
C GLY A 71 7.57 4.56 -15.37
N VAL A 72 6.53 4.09 -16.06
CA VAL A 72 5.86 4.85 -17.12
C VAL A 72 5.12 6.07 -16.58
N ILE A 73 4.36 5.92 -15.49
CA ILE A 73 3.63 7.06 -14.89
C ILE A 73 4.59 8.15 -14.44
N LYS A 74 5.70 7.77 -13.80
CA LYS A 74 6.75 8.70 -13.38
C LYS A 74 7.31 9.50 -14.56
N GLU A 75 7.64 8.83 -15.66
CA GLU A 75 8.16 9.48 -16.87
C GLU A 75 7.19 10.56 -17.39
N TYR A 76 5.91 10.23 -17.52
CA TYR A 76 4.90 11.16 -18.01
C TYR A 76 4.59 12.28 -17.00
N HIS A 77 4.58 11.98 -15.71
CA HIS A 77 4.44 13.00 -14.67
C HIS A 77 5.53 14.06 -14.81
N GLN A 78 6.80 13.64 -14.92
CA GLN A 78 7.96 14.54 -15.02
C GLN A 78 7.94 15.44 -16.26
N GLN A 79 7.21 15.06 -17.32
CA GLN A 79 7.03 15.90 -18.51
C GLN A 79 6.06 17.06 -18.29
N ILE A 80 5.18 16.97 -17.28
CA ILE A 80 4.10 17.93 -17.03
C ILE A 80 4.38 18.75 -15.76
N TYR A 81 4.87 18.11 -14.71
CA TYR A 81 5.12 18.72 -13.41
C TYR A 81 6.50 18.33 -12.86
N LEU A 82 7.08 19.22 -12.05
CA LEU A 82 8.29 18.91 -11.30
C LEU A 82 7.94 18.02 -10.11
N LEU A 83 8.56 16.84 -10.00
CA LEU A 83 8.37 15.96 -8.85
C LEU A 83 8.92 16.60 -7.58
N ASP A 84 8.04 16.82 -6.61
CA ASP A 84 8.43 17.25 -5.28
C ASP A 84 8.91 16.06 -4.46
N LYS A 85 10.23 15.99 -4.22
CA LYS A 85 10.86 14.91 -3.44
C LYS A 85 10.49 14.93 -1.96
N GLN A 86 9.93 16.03 -1.44
CA GLN A 86 9.42 16.09 -0.08
C GLN A 86 8.08 15.36 0.02
N LEU A 87 7.23 15.48 -1.01
CA LEU A 87 5.94 14.79 -1.07
C LEU A 87 6.07 13.35 -1.59
N ASP A 88 6.94 13.12 -2.57
CA ASP A 88 7.18 11.82 -3.19
C ASP A 88 8.66 11.39 -3.06
N PRO A 89 9.11 11.02 -1.84
CA PRO A 89 10.50 10.64 -1.61
C PRO A 89 10.93 9.39 -2.40
N LEU A 90 9.97 8.50 -2.71
CA LEU A 90 10.18 7.32 -3.54
C LEU A 90 10.15 7.63 -5.04
N GLN A 91 9.77 8.86 -5.42
CA GLN A 91 9.61 9.31 -6.80
C GLN A 91 8.78 8.32 -7.61
N SER A 92 7.65 7.90 -7.03
CA SER A 92 6.69 6.96 -7.60
C SER A 92 5.96 7.52 -8.82
N GLY A 93 5.81 8.85 -8.90
CA GLY A 93 5.01 9.53 -9.92
C GLY A 93 3.50 9.56 -9.63
N PHE A 94 3.04 8.96 -8.52
CA PHE A 94 1.61 8.84 -8.18
C PHE A 94 1.11 9.87 -7.17
N ILE A 95 2.02 10.59 -6.51
CA ILE A 95 1.69 11.58 -5.48
C ILE A 95 1.32 12.91 -6.13
N GLY A 96 0.12 13.41 -5.82
CA GLY A 96 -0.33 14.74 -6.24
C GLY A 96 -0.02 15.83 -5.23
N VAL A 97 -0.81 16.91 -5.31
CA VAL A 97 -0.66 18.10 -4.46
C VAL A 97 -1.59 18.03 -3.26
N GLU A 98 -1.33 18.84 -2.23
CA GLU A 98 -2.19 18.88 -1.05
C GLU A 98 -3.62 19.36 -1.40
N PHE A 99 -3.71 20.41 -2.23
CA PHE A 99 -4.98 21.00 -2.67
C PHE A 99 -4.98 21.36 -4.16
N SER A 100 -6.13 21.12 -4.79
CA SER A 100 -6.46 21.48 -6.16
C SER A 100 -7.97 21.70 -6.26
N PRO A 101 -8.49 22.27 -7.36
CA PRO A 101 -9.93 22.40 -7.55
C PRO A 101 -10.70 21.06 -7.60
N ILE A 102 -10.00 19.96 -7.87
CA ILE A 102 -10.58 18.60 -7.89
C ILE A 102 -10.30 17.79 -6.61
N THR A 103 -9.76 18.45 -5.57
CA THR A 103 -9.59 17.82 -4.25
C THR A 103 -10.95 17.71 -3.55
N THR A 104 -11.38 16.48 -3.26
CA THR A 104 -12.70 16.21 -2.65
C THR A 104 -12.66 16.09 -1.13
N THR A 105 -11.54 15.60 -0.59
CA THR A 105 -11.37 15.31 0.84
C THR A 105 -9.92 15.47 1.26
N LEU A 106 -9.69 15.66 2.56
CA LEU A 106 -8.35 15.60 3.13
C LEU A 106 -7.81 14.16 3.07
N GLY A 107 -6.50 14.05 2.89
CA GLY A 107 -5.79 12.77 2.82
C GLY A 107 -4.50 12.83 3.62
N ASP A 108 -4.05 11.67 4.11
CA ASP A 108 -2.77 11.52 4.80
C ASP A 108 -1.65 11.21 3.78
N LEU A 109 -0.60 12.03 3.77
CA LEU A 109 0.52 11.90 2.85
C LEU A 109 1.25 10.56 3.01
N ASN A 110 1.48 10.12 4.26
CA ASN A 110 2.18 8.85 4.52
C ASN A 110 1.40 7.65 3.99
N ALA A 111 0.08 7.65 4.14
CA ALA A 111 -0.79 6.65 3.53
C ALA A 111 -0.68 6.66 2.00
N LYS A 112 -0.57 7.83 1.36
CA LYS A 112 -0.34 7.90 -0.09
C LYS A 112 1.00 7.33 -0.49
N ILE A 113 2.08 7.71 0.21
CA ILE A 113 3.42 7.19 -0.06
C ILE A 113 3.44 5.67 0.08
N ASN A 114 2.89 5.13 1.17
CA ASN A 114 2.82 3.67 1.38
C ASN A 114 2.06 2.96 0.27
N SER A 115 0.99 3.58 -0.23
CA SER A 115 0.16 3.02 -1.30
C SER A 115 0.90 2.85 -2.64
N THR A 116 2.06 3.49 -2.79
CA THR A 116 2.92 3.38 -3.99
C THR A 116 3.81 2.14 -3.97
N ASN A 117 3.76 1.29 -2.93
CA ASN A 117 4.51 0.04 -2.93
C ASN A 117 3.94 -0.93 -4.00
N PRO A 118 4.73 -1.37 -4.99
CA PRO A 118 4.26 -2.28 -6.04
C PRO A 118 3.79 -3.64 -5.50
N ASP A 119 4.22 -4.05 -4.31
CA ASP A 119 3.80 -5.30 -3.67
C ASP A 119 2.29 -5.32 -3.32
N PHE A 120 1.60 -4.18 -3.33
CA PHE A 120 0.14 -4.19 -3.24
C PHE A 120 -0.52 -4.97 -4.39
N ALA A 121 0.08 -5.02 -5.58
CA ALA A 121 -0.42 -5.86 -6.67
C ALA A 121 -0.30 -7.36 -6.34
N ALA A 122 0.78 -7.77 -5.66
CA ALA A 122 0.92 -9.12 -5.13
C ALA A 122 -0.11 -9.41 -4.04
N LEU A 123 -0.39 -8.44 -3.16
CA LEU A 123 -1.40 -8.58 -2.11
C LEU A 123 -2.81 -8.76 -2.68
N PHE A 124 -3.17 -8.04 -3.75
CA PHE A 124 -4.45 -8.24 -4.43
C PHE A 124 -4.56 -9.65 -5.04
N VAL A 125 -3.50 -10.16 -5.67
CA VAL A 125 -3.45 -11.56 -6.15
C VAL A 125 -3.68 -12.56 -5.01
N TYR A 126 -3.06 -12.32 -3.85
CA TYR A 126 -3.26 -13.12 -2.66
C TYR A 126 -4.73 -13.08 -2.21
N TRP A 127 -5.35 -11.90 -2.11
CA TRP A 127 -6.76 -11.79 -1.72
C TRP A 127 -7.72 -12.43 -2.73
N PHE A 128 -7.46 -12.34 -4.04
CA PHE A 128 -8.28 -13.03 -5.04
C PHE A 128 -8.21 -14.55 -4.88
N TYR A 129 -7.04 -15.09 -4.51
CA TYR A 129 -6.90 -16.50 -4.17
C TYR A 129 -7.64 -16.88 -2.89
N GLU A 130 -7.53 -16.11 -1.81
CA GLU A 130 -8.25 -16.36 -0.55
C GLU A 130 -9.78 -16.31 -0.74
N LEU A 131 -10.26 -15.44 -1.64
CA LEU A 131 -11.67 -15.37 -2.03
C LEU A 131 -12.11 -16.50 -2.98
N SER A 132 -11.22 -17.45 -3.29
CA SER A 132 -11.47 -18.57 -4.20
C SER A 132 -11.97 -18.14 -5.59
N LEU A 133 -11.53 -16.97 -6.07
CA LEU A 133 -11.86 -16.51 -7.41
C LEU A 133 -11.15 -17.39 -8.46
N SER A 134 -11.79 -17.53 -9.61
CA SER A 134 -11.26 -18.30 -10.75
C SER A 134 -11.07 -17.41 -11.96
N ALA A 135 -10.12 -17.79 -12.83
CA ALA A 135 -9.93 -17.11 -14.11
C ALA A 135 -11.26 -17.04 -14.89
N GLY A 136 -11.50 -15.92 -15.55
CA GLY A 136 -12.76 -15.61 -16.25
C GLY A 136 -13.87 -15.06 -15.34
N ASN A 137 -13.73 -15.10 -14.01
CA ASN A 137 -14.69 -14.43 -13.14
C ASN A 137 -14.68 -12.92 -13.40
N LYS A 138 -15.88 -12.33 -13.48
CA LYS A 138 -16.05 -10.89 -13.55
C LYS A 138 -15.97 -10.31 -12.15
N ILE A 139 -15.20 -9.24 -12.00
CA ILE A 139 -15.14 -8.45 -10.77
C ILE A 139 -15.42 -6.99 -11.09
N VAL A 140 -15.89 -6.24 -10.11
CA VAL A 140 -16.10 -4.80 -10.24
C VAL A 140 -15.04 -4.08 -9.43
N ILE A 141 -14.32 -3.16 -10.07
CA ILE A 141 -13.35 -2.29 -9.40
C ILE A 141 -13.97 -0.89 -9.39
N GLN A 142 -14.54 -0.49 -8.26
CA GLN A 142 -14.93 0.89 -8.01
C GLN A 142 -13.72 1.64 -7.46
N THR A 143 -13.31 2.71 -8.13
CA THR A 143 -12.17 3.51 -7.70
C THR A 143 -12.39 5.01 -7.88
N SER A 144 -11.46 5.80 -7.33
CA SER A 144 -11.37 7.24 -7.50
C SER A 144 -9.91 7.66 -7.70
N GLY A 145 -9.69 8.94 -7.95
CA GLY A 145 -8.34 9.50 -7.96
C GLY A 145 -7.66 9.54 -6.59
N SER A 146 -8.28 9.09 -5.50
CA SER A 146 -7.68 9.18 -4.15
C SER A 146 -6.44 8.29 -3.96
N PHE A 147 -6.44 7.05 -4.46
CA PHE A 147 -5.33 6.11 -4.32
C PHE A 147 -4.97 5.50 -5.68
N PRO A 148 -4.46 6.32 -6.63
CA PRO A 148 -4.29 5.90 -8.02
C PRO A 148 -3.36 4.68 -8.16
N ALA A 149 -2.32 4.59 -7.32
CA ALA A 149 -1.41 3.45 -7.30
C ALA A 149 -2.11 2.13 -6.91
N LEU A 150 -2.98 2.15 -5.89
CA LEU A 150 -3.75 0.95 -5.50
C LEU A 150 -4.78 0.56 -6.54
N SER A 151 -5.41 1.54 -7.19
CA SER A 151 -6.34 1.31 -8.29
C SER A 151 -5.67 0.54 -9.42
N ILE A 152 -4.50 1.01 -9.86
CA ILE A 152 -3.75 0.38 -10.94
C ILE A 152 -3.19 -0.98 -10.50
N ALA A 153 -2.68 -1.08 -9.27
CA ALA A 153 -2.23 -2.35 -8.71
C ALA A 153 -3.35 -3.41 -8.69
N CYS A 154 -4.58 -3.03 -8.36
CA CYS A 154 -5.73 -3.92 -8.36
C CYS A 154 -6.11 -4.37 -9.79
N ILE A 155 -6.09 -3.45 -10.76
CA ILE A 155 -6.32 -3.77 -12.19
C ILE A 155 -5.28 -4.75 -12.70
N ILE A 156 -3.99 -4.44 -12.49
CA ILE A 156 -2.86 -5.29 -12.90
C ILE A 156 -2.95 -6.66 -12.25
N ALA A 157 -3.27 -6.72 -10.96
CA ALA A 157 -3.46 -7.97 -10.23
C ALA A 157 -4.62 -8.80 -10.81
N ALA A 158 -5.75 -8.16 -11.10
CA ALA A 158 -6.93 -8.82 -11.65
C ALA A 158 -6.64 -9.43 -13.02
N GLU A 159 -6.00 -8.66 -13.91
CA GLU A 159 -5.57 -9.13 -15.24
C GLU A 159 -4.53 -10.25 -15.13
N THR A 160 -3.54 -10.12 -14.24
CA THR A 160 -2.52 -11.14 -14.01
C THR A 160 -3.13 -12.44 -13.50
N TYR A 161 -4.16 -12.34 -12.65
CA TYR A 161 -4.90 -13.48 -12.11
C TYR A 161 -5.83 -14.14 -13.15
N GLY A 162 -6.08 -13.47 -14.28
CA GLY A 162 -7.01 -13.91 -15.32
C GLY A 162 -8.47 -13.54 -15.05
N LEU A 163 -8.75 -12.60 -14.16
CA LEU A 163 -10.08 -12.07 -13.91
C LEU A 163 -10.50 -11.11 -15.04
N GLN A 164 -11.79 -10.76 -15.06
CA GLN A 164 -12.38 -9.83 -16.02
C GLN A 164 -12.90 -8.59 -15.28
N PRO A 165 -12.03 -7.59 -15.00
CA PRO A 165 -12.43 -6.41 -14.25
C PRO A 165 -13.33 -5.48 -15.07
N VAL A 166 -14.44 -5.05 -14.47
CA VAL A 166 -15.26 -3.93 -14.91
C VAL A 166 -14.95 -2.74 -14.01
N ILE A 167 -14.34 -1.70 -14.57
CA ILE A 167 -13.80 -0.58 -13.79
C ILE A 167 -14.79 0.57 -13.84
N PHE A 168 -15.13 1.11 -12.66
CA PHE A 168 -15.85 2.36 -12.49
C PHE A 168 -14.93 3.32 -11.76
N SER A 169 -14.74 4.52 -12.30
CA SER A 169 -13.84 5.50 -11.72
C SER A 169 -14.47 6.88 -11.62
N SER A 170 -13.94 7.66 -10.68
CA SER A 170 -14.24 9.07 -10.55
C SER A 170 -12.99 9.93 -10.61
N ALA A 171 -13.11 11.13 -11.17
CA ALA A 171 -11.99 12.06 -11.32
C ALA A 171 -11.54 12.70 -9.99
N GLY A 172 -12.49 12.98 -9.10
CA GLY A 172 -12.21 13.56 -7.80
C GLY A 172 -11.23 12.72 -6.97
N ALA A 173 -10.36 13.40 -6.25
CA ALA A 173 -9.27 12.79 -5.49
C ALA A 173 -9.12 13.45 -4.12
N SER A 174 -8.72 12.70 -3.10
CA SER A 174 -8.28 13.30 -1.84
C SER A 174 -6.94 14.04 -2.00
N SER A 175 -6.53 14.82 -1.00
CA SER A 175 -5.17 15.38 -0.91
C SER A 175 -4.12 14.32 -1.24
N PHE A 176 -3.11 14.73 -2.01
CA PHE A 176 -2.00 13.91 -2.47
C PHE A 176 -2.36 12.71 -3.38
N GLY A 177 -3.63 12.55 -3.76
CA GLY A 177 -4.07 11.61 -4.79
C GLY A 177 -3.77 12.13 -6.21
N ALA A 178 -4.41 11.57 -7.23
CA ALA A 178 -4.33 12.03 -8.62
C ALA A 178 -5.17 13.30 -8.86
N ASN A 179 -4.87 14.35 -8.09
CA ASN A 179 -5.62 15.61 -8.05
C ASN A 179 -4.95 16.74 -8.86
N MET A 180 -3.90 16.45 -9.64
CA MET A 180 -3.29 17.46 -10.48
C MET A 180 -4.14 17.69 -11.74
N PRO A 181 -4.55 18.93 -12.06
CA PRO A 181 -5.53 19.20 -13.12
C PRO A 181 -5.19 18.63 -14.51
N ARG A 182 -3.90 18.56 -14.85
CA ARG A 182 -3.41 18.00 -16.12
C ARG A 182 -2.86 16.58 -16.02
N PHE A 183 -2.98 15.94 -14.85
CA PHE A 183 -2.48 14.60 -14.60
C PHE A 183 -3.35 13.88 -13.55
N THR A 184 -4.59 13.64 -13.94
CA THR A 184 -5.64 12.95 -13.18
C THR A 184 -5.48 11.43 -13.28
N TYR A 185 -6.29 10.69 -12.52
CA TYR A 185 -6.34 9.23 -12.61
C TYR A 185 -6.62 8.73 -14.04
N TRP A 186 -7.50 9.41 -14.78
CA TRP A 186 -7.83 9.06 -16.16
C TRP A 186 -6.66 9.25 -17.12
N ASP A 187 -5.80 10.23 -16.87
CA ASP A 187 -4.56 10.40 -17.64
C ASP A 187 -3.63 9.21 -17.39
N MET A 188 -3.44 8.85 -16.12
CA MET A 188 -2.60 7.70 -15.73
C MET A 188 -3.12 6.39 -16.34
N GLU A 189 -4.42 6.13 -16.20
CA GLU A 189 -5.06 4.93 -16.76
C GLU A 189 -4.93 4.87 -18.28
N ASN A 190 -5.22 5.97 -18.99
CA ASN A 190 -5.15 6.01 -20.44
C ASN A 190 -3.70 5.88 -20.96
N ILE A 191 -2.72 6.45 -20.26
CA ILE A 191 -1.29 6.26 -20.57
C ILE A 191 -0.94 4.76 -20.51
N LEU A 192 -1.28 4.08 -19.42
CA LEU A 192 -0.98 2.66 -19.26
C LEU A 192 -1.73 1.79 -20.26
N TYR A 193 -2.99 2.11 -20.52
CA TYR A 193 -3.83 1.42 -21.51
C TYR A 193 -3.24 1.55 -22.93
N SER A 194 -2.88 2.77 -23.34
CA SER A 194 -2.30 3.03 -24.67
C SER A 194 -0.93 2.36 -24.88
N LYS A 195 -0.18 2.12 -23.80
CA LYS A 195 1.09 1.39 -23.81
C LYS A 195 0.91 -0.13 -23.73
N GLY A 196 -0.32 -0.63 -23.56
CA GLY A 196 -0.61 -2.06 -23.40
C GLY A 196 -0.16 -2.64 -22.07
N ILE A 197 0.07 -1.81 -21.05
CA ILE A 197 0.42 -2.25 -19.69
C ILE A 197 -0.82 -2.74 -18.95
N ILE A 198 -1.97 -2.09 -19.15
CA ILE A 198 -3.27 -2.61 -18.71
C ILE A 198 -4.15 -2.86 -19.93
N GLY A 199 -4.95 -3.93 -19.87
CA GLY A 199 -5.90 -4.31 -20.92
C GLY A 199 -7.32 -3.80 -20.69
N HIS A 200 -7.64 -3.34 -19.49
CA HIS A 200 -8.96 -2.83 -19.10
C HIS A 200 -8.87 -1.35 -18.70
N ARG A 201 -9.95 -0.62 -18.97
CA ARG A 201 -10.12 0.79 -18.61
C ARG A 201 -11.52 1.08 -18.10
N SER A 202 -11.68 2.22 -17.47
CA SER A 202 -12.92 2.68 -16.85
C SER A 202 -14.10 2.73 -17.83
N LYS A 203 -15.16 1.99 -17.48
CA LYS A 203 -16.43 1.92 -18.22
C LYS A 203 -17.40 3.02 -17.80
N ILE A 204 -17.50 3.27 -16.50
CA ILE A 204 -18.25 4.41 -15.93
C ILE A 204 -17.25 5.43 -15.42
N ASN A 205 -17.43 6.67 -15.83
CA ASN A 205 -16.55 7.79 -15.49
C ASN A 205 -17.40 8.92 -14.93
N THR A 206 -17.24 9.23 -13.65
CA THR A 206 -18.03 10.26 -12.95
C THR A 206 -17.14 11.35 -12.38
N PRO A 207 -17.69 12.54 -12.04
CA PRO A 207 -16.89 13.58 -11.40
C PRO A 207 -16.35 13.19 -10.01
N GLY A 208 -17.04 12.33 -9.26
CA GLY A 208 -16.70 12.04 -7.87
C GLY A 208 -17.25 13.08 -6.90
N GLY A 209 -16.62 13.17 -5.72
CA GLY A 209 -17.15 13.93 -4.59
C GLY A 209 -18.27 13.19 -3.86
N GLN A 210 -18.89 13.84 -2.87
CA GLN A 210 -19.82 13.20 -1.94
C GLN A 210 -21.01 12.51 -2.63
N ASN A 211 -21.53 13.11 -3.70
CA ASN A 211 -22.69 12.61 -4.46
C ASN A 211 -22.32 12.03 -5.83
N ASP A 212 -21.02 11.85 -6.09
CA ASP A 212 -20.47 11.37 -7.37
C ASP A 212 -20.82 12.23 -8.60
N ASN A 213 -21.30 13.46 -8.38
CA ASN A 213 -21.75 14.40 -9.41
C ASN A 213 -20.93 15.68 -9.47
N GLY A 214 -19.89 15.78 -8.63
CA GLY A 214 -18.98 16.91 -8.58
C GLY A 214 -19.52 18.14 -7.86
N SER A 215 -20.68 18.05 -7.19
CA SER A 215 -21.27 19.17 -6.44
C SER A 215 -20.39 19.67 -5.27
N SER A 216 -19.45 18.84 -4.82
CA SER A 216 -18.49 19.16 -3.75
C SER A 216 -17.11 19.57 -4.27
N LEU A 217 -16.94 19.74 -5.58
CA LEU A 217 -15.70 20.25 -6.15
C LEU A 217 -15.63 21.76 -5.97
N TRP A 218 -14.40 22.28 -5.93
CA TRP A 218 -14.17 23.71 -5.80
C TRP A 218 -14.42 24.41 -7.14
N GLU A 219 -14.40 25.75 -7.12
CA GLU A 219 -14.55 26.55 -8.33
C GLU A 219 -13.58 26.11 -9.43
N GLY A 220 -14.10 25.91 -10.64
CA GLY A 220 -13.33 25.39 -11.79
C GLY A 220 -13.09 23.88 -11.78
N GLY A 221 -13.38 23.15 -10.69
CA GLY A 221 -13.16 21.71 -10.59
C GLY A 221 -13.94 20.90 -11.63
N MET A 222 -15.22 21.23 -11.84
CA MET A 222 -16.02 20.56 -12.87
C MET A 222 -15.51 20.78 -14.29
N GLU A 223 -14.90 21.94 -14.57
CA GLU A 223 -14.29 22.20 -15.87
C GLU A 223 -13.03 21.35 -16.07
N ILE A 224 -12.19 21.23 -15.04
CA ILE A 224 -11.03 20.33 -15.06
C ILE A 224 -11.45 18.87 -15.28
N VAL A 225 -12.52 18.42 -14.62
CA VAL A 225 -13.08 17.07 -14.81
C VAL A 225 -13.55 16.86 -16.26
N ARG A 226 -14.26 17.82 -16.85
CA ARG A 226 -14.70 17.73 -18.25
C ARG A 226 -13.52 17.65 -19.21
N GLN A 227 -12.53 18.52 -19.03
CA GLN A 227 -11.29 18.51 -19.83
C GLN A 227 -10.51 17.20 -19.66
N ALA A 228 -10.55 16.59 -18.46
CA ALA A 228 -9.92 15.30 -18.20
C ALA A 228 -10.61 14.15 -18.91
N ALA A 229 -11.94 14.15 -18.92
CA ALA A 229 -12.71 13.16 -19.65
C ALA A 229 -12.46 13.30 -21.17
N GLU A 230 -12.54 14.52 -21.70
CA GLU A 230 -12.37 14.79 -23.13
C GLU A 230 -10.97 14.36 -23.64
N ARG A 231 -9.90 14.80 -22.98
CA ARG A 231 -8.53 14.50 -23.42
C ARG A 231 -8.16 13.02 -23.34
N ASN A 232 -8.88 12.24 -22.54
CA ASN A 232 -8.69 10.79 -22.42
C ASN A 232 -9.76 9.98 -23.17
N GLY A 233 -10.69 10.63 -23.88
CA GLY A 233 -11.74 9.96 -24.64
C GLY A 233 -12.77 9.24 -23.78
N TYR A 234 -13.03 9.72 -22.56
CA TYR A 234 -14.05 9.17 -21.68
C TYR A 234 -15.39 9.89 -21.84
N ALA A 235 -16.49 9.13 -21.87
CA ALA A 235 -17.82 9.68 -21.71
C ALA A 235 -18.06 9.99 -20.22
N LEU A 236 -18.09 11.28 -19.88
CA LEU A 236 -18.39 11.73 -18.52
C LEU A 236 -19.88 11.60 -18.22
N ILE A 237 -20.21 10.87 -17.17
CA ILE A 237 -21.57 10.73 -16.66
C ILE A 237 -21.69 11.55 -15.38
N ILE A 238 -22.67 12.45 -15.32
CA ILE A 238 -22.95 13.28 -14.14
C ILE A 238 -24.29 12.81 -13.56
N PRO A 239 -24.28 11.99 -12.49
CA PRO A 239 -25.50 11.57 -11.82
C PRO A 239 -26.24 12.76 -11.20
N GLU A 240 -27.57 12.68 -11.12
CA GLU A 240 -28.36 13.71 -10.41
C GLU A 240 -28.03 13.75 -8.91
N ASN A 241 -27.86 12.56 -8.31
CA ASN A 241 -27.58 12.34 -6.90
C ASN A 241 -26.92 10.97 -6.68
N LEU A 242 -26.56 10.68 -5.42
CA LEU A 242 -25.90 9.44 -5.04
C LEU A 242 -26.72 8.17 -5.38
N ASP A 243 -28.04 8.19 -5.16
CA ASP A 243 -28.90 7.04 -5.46
C ASP A 243 -28.87 6.70 -6.95
N LYS A 244 -28.91 7.71 -7.82
CA LYS A 244 -28.77 7.54 -9.26
C LYS A 244 -27.38 7.05 -9.66
N ALA A 245 -26.32 7.51 -9.00
CA ALA A 245 -24.96 7.03 -9.22
C ALA A 245 -24.82 5.53 -8.88
N ILE A 246 -25.45 5.08 -7.80
CA ILE A 246 -25.47 3.66 -7.40
C ILE A 246 -26.32 2.85 -8.39
N GLU A 247 -27.52 3.31 -8.72
CA GLU A 247 -28.46 2.63 -9.61
C GLU A 247 -27.82 2.35 -10.98
N MET A 248 -27.16 3.34 -11.58
CA MET A 248 -26.49 3.17 -12.87
C MET A 248 -25.33 2.17 -12.81
N LYS A 249 -24.53 2.17 -11.74
CA LYS A 249 -23.41 1.25 -11.58
C LYS A 249 -23.90 -0.18 -11.41
N LEU A 250 -24.95 -0.40 -10.62
CA LEU A 250 -25.56 -1.73 -10.45
C LEU A 250 -26.14 -2.30 -11.74
N LYS A 251 -26.63 -1.47 -12.67
CA LYS A 251 -27.12 -1.92 -13.98
C LYS A 251 -26.03 -2.51 -14.85
N GLU A 252 -24.78 -2.04 -14.72
CA GLU A 252 -23.63 -2.54 -15.48
C GLU A 252 -23.05 -3.86 -14.95
N ILE A 253 -23.46 -4.27 -13.75
CA ILE A 253 -22.99 -5.50 -13.09
C ILE A 253 -23.87 -6.71 -13.44
N LYS A 254 -25.14 -6.46 -13.80
CA LYS A 254 -26.13 -7.48 -14.16
C LYS A 254 -25.94 -7.98 -15.58
#